data_AF-A0A1Y2V367-F1
#
_entry.id   AF-A0A1Y2V367-F1
#
_cell.length_a   1.000
_cell.length_b   1.000
_cell.length_c   1.000
_cell.angle_alpha   90.00
_cell.angle_beta   90.00
_cell.angle_gamma   90.00
#
_symmetry.space_group_name_H-M   'P 1'
#
loop_
_entity.id
_entity.type
_entity.pdbx_description
1 polymer ?
#
loop_
_entity_poly.entity_id
_entity_poly.type
_entity_poly.pdbx_seq_one_letter_code
_entity_poly.pdbx_strand_id
1 'polypeptide(L)'
;MSAGSVTEASPGRLLRLTLQVYGNHKSNPGDLEAFCRDYVTKVASINARNGIETYQQVFTPAPYRAALEEMNRRGNRGWVIDDHDITVEFYFRSFAELEKVRQDPDFKALQAAEGPYVNLVHTVVTLGWVEKYVDGGKVVNVTDGKSMYPPWSELQDLSTRLPTGLWAGR
;
A
#
# COMPACT_ATOMS: atom_id res chain seq x y z
N MET A 1 -39.15 -21.78 13.07
CA MET A 1 -37.69 -21.97 13.09
C MET A 1 -37.08 -20.59 12.93
N SER A 2 -36.42 -20.08 13.97
CA SER A 2 -35.83 -18.74 13.97
C SER A 2 -34.49 -18.81 13.21
N ALA A 3 -34.36 -18.04 12.14
CA ALA A 3 -33.08 -17.85 11.47
C ALA A 3 -32.19 -17.01 12.40
N GLY A 4 -31.15 -17.63 12.96
CA GLY A 4 -30.14 -16.91 13.72
C GLY A 4 -29.48 -15.89 12.80
N SER A 5 -29.59 -14.60 13.12
CA SER A 5 -28.82 -13.56 12.46
C SER A 5 -27.34 -13.81 12.76
N VAL A 6 -26.59 -14.28 11.78
CA VAL A 6 -25.12 -14.25 11.85
C VAL A 6 -24.76 -12.78 11.85
N THR A 7 -24.37 -12.25 13.01
CA THR A 7 -23.78 -10.91 13.07
C THR A 7 -22.42 -11.03 12.40
N GLU A 8 -22.32 -10.63 11.14
CA GLU A 8 -21.03 -10.61 10.45
C GLU A 8 -20.10 -9.65 11.21
N ALA A 9 -18.95 -10.17 11.65
CA ALA A 9 -17.97 -9.38 12.37
C ALA A 9 -17.39 -8.29 11.46
N SER A 10 -17.09 -7.12 12.02
CA SER A 10 -16.47 -6.02 11.26
C SER A 10 -15.15 -6.49 10.62
N PRO A 11 -14.82 -6.05 9.38
CA PRO A 11 -13.61 -6.50 8.67
C PRO A 11 -12.28 -6.10 9.32
N GLY A 12 -12.35 -5.31 10.40
CA GLY A 12 -11.21 -4.76 11.10
C GLY A 12 -10.45 -3.71 10.30
N ARG A 13 -9.52 -3.01 10.96
CA ARG A 13 -8.66 -2.02 10.31
C ARG A 13 -7.52 -2.71 9.57
N LEU A 14 -7.39 -2.44 8.28
CA LEU A 14 -6.22 -2.77 7.47
C LEU A 14 -5.48 -1.48 7.17
N LEU A 15 -4.19 -1.39 7.50
CA LEU A 15 -3.35 -0.22 7.20
C LEU A 15 -2.74 -0.37 5.81
N ARG A 16 -2.55 0.74 5.11
CA ARG A 16 -1.81 0.83 3.85
C ARG A 16 -0.71 1.85 3.97
N LEU A 17 0.53 1.42 3.80
CA LEU A 17 1.69 2.27 3.58
C LEU A 17 1.98 2.30 2.08
N THR A 18 1.98 3.49 1.48
CA THR A 18 2.29 3.68 0.06
C THR A 18 3.57 4.50 -0.07
N LEU A 19 4.48 4.07 -0.95
CA LEU A 19 5.68 4.79 -1.35
C LEU A 19 5.59 5.07 -2.85
N GLN A 20 5.66 6.33 -3.24
CA GLN A 20 5.70 6.77 -4.63
C GLN A 20 7.13 7.21 -4.94
N VAL A 21 7.75 6.59 -5.93
CA VAL A 21 9.18 6.74 -6.21
C VAL A 21 9.42 6.99 -7.70
N TYR A 22 10.39 7.86 -7.98
CA TYR A 22 10.93 7.99 -9.33
C TYR A 22 11.98 6.92 -9.58
N GLY A 23 12.08 6.51 -10.84
CA GLY A 23 13.28 5.86 -11.34
C GLY A 23 14.48 6.80 -11.25
N ASN A 24 15.67 6.24 -11.09
CA ASN A 24 16.88 7.02 -11.25
C ASN A 24 17.05 7.35 -12.74
N HIS A 25 17.23 8.64 -13.07
CA HIS A 25 17.40 9.09 -14.45
C HIS A 25 18.65 8.55 -15.16
N LYS A 26 19.59 7.96 -14.40
CA LYS A 26 20.72 7.20 -14.97
C LYS A 26 20.31 5.84 -15.52
N SER A 27 19.19 5.29 -15.07
CA SER A 27 18.62 4.04 -15.57
C SER A 27 17.73 4.33 -16.77
N ASN A 28 17.80 3.47 -17.79
CA ASN A 28 16.76 3.48 -18.81
C ASN A 28 15.46 2.85 -18.20
N PRO A 29 14.26 3.17 -18.72
CA PRO A 29 13.02 2.62 -18.17
C PRO A 29 12.94 1.08 -18.14
N GLY A 30 13.61 0.40 -19.08
CA GLY A 30 13.68 -1.07 -19.13
C GLY A 30 14.55 -1.66 -18.03
N ASP A 31 15.66 -1.02 -17.68
CA ASP A 31 16.55 -1.45 -16.59
C ASP A 31 15.84 -1.31 -15.24
N LEU A 32 15.09 -0.22 -15.05
CA LEU A 32 14.25 -0.03 -13.87
C LEU A 32 13.19 -1.13 -13.75
N GLU A 33 12.44 -1.39 -14.84
CA GLU A 33 11.41 -2.44 -14.84
C GLU A 33 12.01 -3.81 -14.52
N ALA A 34 13.11 -4.17 -15.18
CA ALA A 34 13.79 -5.45 -14.99
C ALA A 34 14.27 -5.61 -13.56
N PHE A 35 14.91 -4.58 -12.99
CA PHE A 35 15.31 -4.56 -11.59
C PHE A 35 14.11 -4.75 -10.67
N CYS A 36 13.04 -3.96 -10.83
CA CYS A 36 11.88 -4.04 -9.96
C CYS A 36 11.19 -5.40 -10.01
N ARG A 37 11.10 -6.04 -11.19
CA ARG A 37 10.53 -7.39 -11.30
C ARG A 37 11.37 -8.42 -10.57
N ASP A 38 12.68 -8.40 -10.74
CA ASP A 38 13.59 -9.29 -10.00
C ASP A 38 13.49 -9.03 -8.48
N TYR A 39 13.53 -7.76 -8.08
CA TYR A 39 13.44 -7.31 -6.69
C TYR A 39 12.13 -7.77 -6.01
N VAL A 40 10.98 -7.52 -6.63
CA VAL A 40 9.65 -7.88 -6.10
C VAL A 40 9.52 -9.38 -5.85
N THR A 41 10.06 -10.24 -6.72
CA THR A 41 9.97 -11.70 -6.52
C THR A 41 10.68 -12.17 -5.26
N LYS A 42 11.76 -11.48 -4.86
CA LYS A 42 12.53 -11.78 -3.65
C LYS A 42 11.84 -11.20 -2.41
N VAL A 43 11.41 -9.94 -2.51
CA VAL A 43 10.79 -9.20 -1.41
C VAL A 43 9.37 -9.71 -1.07
N ALA A 44 8.63 -10.27 -2.02
CA ALA A 44 7.30 -10.84 -1.77
C ALA A 44 7.32 -11.95 -0.70
N SER A 45 8.27 -12.89 -0.80
CA SER A 45 8.42 -13.98 0.17
C SER A 45 8.77 -13.47 1.57
N ILE A 46 9.57 -12.39 1.65
CA ILE A 46 9.96 -11.74 2.90
C ILE A 46 8.76 -11.04 3.55
N ASN A 47 7.95 -10.33 2.76
CA ASN A 47 6.76 -9.67 3.27
C ASN A 47 5.75 -10.68 3.80
N ALA A 48 5.48 -11.74 3.01
CA ALA A 48 4.53 -12.78 3.38
C ALA A 48 4.93 -13.48 4.69
N ARG A 49 6.19 -13.90 4.84
CA ARG A 49 6.65 -14.59 6.07
C ARG A 49 6.62 -13.70 7.32
N ASN A 50 6.66 -12.38 7.14
CA ASN A 50 6.64 -11.40 8.23
C ASN A 50 5.23 -10.85 8.53
N GLY A 51 4.19 -11.37 7.86
CA GLY A 51 2.79 -11.09 8.17
C GLY A 51 2.16 -9.93 7.40
N ILE A 52 2.81 -9.43 6.34
CA ILE A 52 2.20 -8.45 5.43
C ILE A 52 1.10 -9.13 4.63
N GLU A 53 -0.11 -8.57 4.66
CA GLU A 53 -1.32 -9.13 4.03
C GLU A 53 -1.30 -8.92 2.52
N THR A 54 -0.77 -7.80 2.05
CA THR A 54 -0.58 -7.54 0.61
C THR A 54 0.68 -6.70 0.42
N TYR A 55 1.50 -7.12 -0.54
CA TYR A 55 2.62 -6.35 -1.05
C TYR A 55 2.45 -6.24 -2.56
N GLN A 56 2.37 -5.03 -3.07
CA GLN A 56 2.20 -4.82 -4.51
C GLN A 56 2.97 -3.63 -5.03
N GLN A 57 3.19 -3.66 -6.33
CA GLN A 57 3.86 -2.62 -7.09
C GLN A 57 2.98 -2.21 -8.26
N VAL A 58 2.87 -0.91 -8.50
CA VAL A 58 2.17 -0.31 -9.63
C VAL A 58 3.18 0.49 -10.45
N PHE A 59 3.24 0.24 -11.76
CA PHE A 59 4.01 1.05 -12.70
C PHE A 59 3.12 2.10 -13.34
N THR A 60 3.64 3.31 -13.49
CA THR A 60 2.93 4.48 -14.04
C THR A 60 3.70 5.08 -15.24
N PRO A 61 3.87 4.32 -16.33
CA PRO A 61 4.60 4.81 -17.50
C PRO A 61 3.84 5.96 -18.18
N ALA A 62 4.56 6.77 -18.95
CA ALA A 62 4.02 8.00 -19.57
C ALA A 62 2.68 7.81 -20.32
N PRO A 63 2.42 6.72 -21.09
CA PRO A 63 1.14 6.56 -21.77
C PRO A 63 -0.08 6.45 -20.83
N TYR A 64 0.10 5.89 -19.62
CA TYR A 64 -0.98 5.75 -18.63
C TYR A 64 -1.29 7.12 -18.00
N ARG A 65 -0.25 7.91 -17.73
CA ARG A 65 -0.39 9.30 -17.27
C ARG A 65 -1.09 10.17 -18.30
N ALA A 66 -0.69 10.08 -19.57
CA ALA A 66 -1.34 10.81 -20.67
C ALA A 66 -2.83 10.45 -20.81
N ALA A 67 -3.20 9.18 -20.60
CA ALA A 67 -4.60 8.76 -20.58
C ALA A 67 -5.39 9.42 -19.43
N LEU A 68 -4.80 9.50 -18.23
CA LEU A 68 -5.41 10.18 -17.08
C LEU A 68 -5.53 11.69 -17.29
N GLU A 69 -4.53 12.34 -17.87
CA GLU A 69 -4.55 13.76 -18.22
C GLU A 69 -5.71 14.07 -19.19
N GLU A 70 -5.89 13.25 -20.22
CA GLU A 70 -6.98 13.42 -21.17
C GLU A 70 -8.35 13.23 -20.52
N MET A 71 -8.50 12.23 -19.64
CA MET A 71 -9.72 12.02 -18.86
C MET A 71 -10.02 13.22 -17.94
N ASN A 72 -9.00 13.72 -17.25
CA ASN A 72 -9.09 14.87 -16.37
C ASN A 72 -9.55 16.12 -17.13
N ARG A 73 -8.94 16.37 -18.30
CA ARG A 73 -9.27 17.49 -19.19
C ARG A 73 -10.70 17.39 -19.74
N ARG A 74 -11.10 16.24 -20.30
CA ARG A 74 -12.45 16.03 -20.84
C ARG A 74 -13.54 16.15 -19.78
N GLY A 75 -13.25 15.69 -18.57
CA GLY A 75 -14.19 15.70 -17.46
C GLY A 75 -14.16 16.98 -16.63
N ASN A 76 -13.29 17.96 -16.94
CA ASN A 76 -13.03 19.15 -16.12
C ASN A 76 -12.88 18.81 -14.62
N ARG A 77 -12.07 17.79 -14.31
CA ARG A 77 -12.05 17.19 -12.97
C ARG A 77 -11.12 17.90 -11.98
N GLY A 78 -10.17 18.69 -12.47
CA GLY A 78 -9.21 19.43 -11.64
C GLY A 78 -8.19 18.54 -10.92
N TRP A 79 -7.93 17.33 -11.41
CA TRP A 79 -6.94 16.42 -10.81
C TRP A 79 -5.51 16.92 -11.00
N VAL A 80 -4.67 16.68 -10.00
CA VAL A 80 -3.21 16.68 -10.15
C VAL A 80 -2.80 15.25 -10.46
N ILE A 81 -2.10 15.05 -11.58
CA ILE A 81 -1.65 13.73 -12.00
C ILE A 81 -0.28 13.46 -11.38
N ASP A 82 -0.20 12.37 -10.61
CA ASP A 82 1.06 11.90 -10.04
C ASP A 82 2.01 11.44 -11.16
N ASP A 83 3.27 11.87 -11.07
CA ASP A 83 4.27 11.64 -12.10
C ASP A 83 5.42 10.72 -11.65
N HIS A 84 5.31 10.09 -10.47
CA HIS A 84 6.23 9.04 -10.06
C HIS A 84 6.15 7.87 -11.04
N ASP A 85 7.23 7.07 -11.11
CA ASP A 85 7.32 5.95 -12.06
C ASP A 85 6.79 4.66 -11.45
N ILE A 86 6.89 4.53 -10.13
CA ILE A 86 6.50 3.34 -9.39
C ILE A 86 5.80 3.75 -8.10
N THR A 87 4.73 3.02 -7.76
CA THR A 87 4.12 3.03 -6.43
C THR A 87 4.26 1.65 -5.79
N VAL A 88 4.80 1.58 -4.57
CA VAL A 88 4.89 0.34 -3.77
C VAL A 88 3.91 0.46 -2.61
N GLU A 89 3.17 -0.61 -2.34
CA GLU A 89 2.16 -0.63 -1.29
C GLU A 89 2.31 -1.84 -0.37
N PHE A 90 2.29 -1.57 0.93
CA PHE A 90 2.25 -2.57 2.00
C PHE A 90 0.90 -2.49 2.70
N TYR A 91 0.24 -3.63 2.86
CA TYR A 91 -1.00 -3.74 3.61
C TYR A 91 -0.79 -4.63 4.83
N PHE A 92 -1.09 -4.13 6.02
CA PHE A 92 -0.73 -4.79 7.28
C PHE A 92 -1.69 -4.43 8.41
N ARG A 93 -1.72 -5.25 9.45
CA ARG A 93 -2.65 -5.11 10.59
C ARG A 93 -1.99 -4.49 11.81
N SER A 94 -0.66 -4.52 11.89
CA SER A 94 0.11 -3.92 12.99
C SER A 94 1.47 -3.39 12.53
N PHE A 95 1.94 -2.32 13.16
CA PHE A 95 3.28 -1.79 12.89
C PHE A 95 4.39 -2.78 13.28
N ALA A 96 4.09 -3.77 14.13
CA ALA A 96 5.01 -4.85 14.44
C ALA A 96 5.36 -5.70 13.21
N GLU A 97 4.41 -5.93 12.29
CA GLU A 97 4.66 -6.65 11.03
C GLU A 97 5.63 -5.86 10.14
N LEU A 98 5.40 -4.56 9.99
CA LEU A 98 6.28 -3.68 9.22
C LEU A 98 7.69 -3.62 9.83
N GLU A 99 7.80 -3.56 11.16
CA GLU A 99 9.11 -3.56 11.84
C GLU A 99 9.86 -4.90 11.63
N LYS A 100 9.17 -6.04 11.62
CA LYS A 100 9.79 -7.34 11.29
C LYS A 100 10.40 -7.32 9.89
N VAL A 101 9.67 -6.83 8.89
CA VAL A 101 10.20 -6.69 7.52
C VAL A 101 11.42 -5.78 7.50
N ARG A 102 11.34 -4.61 8.16
CA ARG A 102 12.45 -3.66 8.23
C ARG A 102 13.69 -4.25 8.90
N GLN A 103 13.52 -5.14 9.86
CA GLN A 103 14.62 -5.77 10.58
C GLN A 103 15.18 -7.01 9.88
N ASP A 104 14.45 -7.58 8.93
CA ASP A 104 14.83 -8.77 8.19
C ASP A 104 16.17 -8.56 7.45
N PRO A 105 17.19 -9.40 7.72
CA PRO A 105 18.51 -9.23 7.13
C PRO A 105 18.50 -9.38 5.61
N ASP A 106 17.64 -10.25 5.05
CA ASP A 106 17.53 -10.43 3.61
C ASP A 106 16.94 -9.15 2.97
N PHE A 107 15.98 -8.53 3.65
CA PHE A 107 15.39 -7.27 3.19
C PHE A 107 16.41 -6.14 3.19
N LYS A 108 17.20 -6.00 4.27
CA LYS A 108 18.28 -5.00 4.35
C LYS A 108 19.31 -5.18 3.23
N ALA A 109 19.67 -6.42 2.91
CA ALA A 109 20.59 -6.72 1.83
C ALA A 109 20.02 -6.34 0.46
N LEU A 110 18.73 -6.60 0.22
CA LEU A 110 18.05 -6.21 -1.02
C LEU A 110 17.94 -4.69 -1.14
N GLN A 111 17.57 -4.00 -0.06
CA GLN A 111 17.42 -2.55 -0.05
C GLN A 111 18.73 -1.82 -0.40
N ALA A 112 19.88 -2.38 -0.04
CA ALA A 112 21.19 -1.85 -0.42
C ALA A 112 21.44 -1.86 -1.94
N ALA A 113 20.72 -2.69 -2.71
CA ALA A 113 20.85 -2.79 -4.17
C ALA A 113 19.96 -1.80 -4.93
N GLU A 114 19.09 -1.03 -4.25
CA GLU A 114 18.11 -0.14 -4.87
C GLU A 114 18.73 1.12 -5.49
N GLY A 115 19.79 1.66 -4.89
CA GLY A 115 20.32 3.00 -5.20
C GLY A 115 20.63 3.30 -6.68
N PRO A 116 21.14 2.35 -7.48
CA PRO A 116 21.34 2.57 -8.91
C PRO A 116 20.05 2.76 -9.71
N TYR A 117 18.92 2.23 -9.24
CA TYR A 117 17.68 2.09 -10.02
C TYR A 117 16.57 3.03 -9.56
N VAL A 118 16.44 3.28 -8.26
CA VAL A 118 15.38 4.15 -7.72
C VAL A 118 15.97 5.42 -7.14
N ASN A 119 15.24 6.52 -7.30
CA ASN A 119 15.53 7.78 -6.63
C ASN A 119 14.74 7.86 -5.34
N LEU A 120 15.44 7.65 -4.22
CA LEU A 120 14.87 7.78 -2.88
C LEU A 120 14.79 9.24 -2.41
N VAL A 121 15.38 10.18 -3.16
CA VAL A 121 15.19 11.62 -2.96
C VAL A 121 13.87 11.98 -3.66
N HIS A 122 12.96 12.63 -2.93
CA HIS A 122 11.58 12.95 -3.35
C HIS A 122 10.57 11.79 -3.30
N THR A 123 10.88 10.70 -2.59
CA THR A 123 9.84 9.71 -2.29
C THR A 123 8.68 10.34 -1.51
N VAL A 124 7.46 10.19 -2.03
CA VAL A 124 6.24 10.58 -1.31
C VAL A 124 5.69 9.36 -0.59
N VAL A 125 5.45 9.51 0.72
CA VAL A 125 4.98 8.41 1.57
C VAL A 125 3.62 8.77 2.16
N THR A 126 2.67 7.84 2.10
CA THR A 126 1.36 7.99 2.75
C THR A 126 1.04 6.78 3.62
N LEU A 127 0.35 7.01 4.73
CA LEU A 127 -0.19 5.97 5.60
C LEU A 127 -1.68 6.23 5.81
N GLY A 128 -2.50 5.22 5.56
CA GLY A 128 -3.94 5.28 5.79
C GLY A 128 -4.51 3.92 6.20
N TRP A 129 -5.82 3.85 6.38
CA TRP A 129 -6.53 2.57 6.44
C TRP A 129 -7.29 2.31 5.14
N VAL A 130 -7.68 1.06 4.95
CA VAL A 130 -8.36 0.57 3.75
C VAL A 130 -9.76 0.10 4.11
N GLU A 131 -10.73 0.61 3.37
CA GLU A 131 -12.10 0.11 3.38
C GLU A 131 -12.40 -0.47 1.99
N LYS A 132 -12.63 -1.78 1.94
CA LYS A 132 -12.90 -2.50 0.70
C LYS A 132 -14.41 -2.69 0.58
N TYR A 133 -15.02 -2.17 -0.48
CA TYR A 133 -16.46 -2.28 -0.73
C TYR A 133 -16.81 -3.16 -1.94
N VAL A 134 -15.82 -3.45 -2.78
CA VAL A 134 -15.95 -4.38 -3.91
C VAL A 134 -14.74 -5.31 -3.92
N ASP A 135 -14.98 -6.61 -4.03
CA ASP A 135 -13.94 -7.64 -4.18
C ASP A 135 -14.37 -8.68 -5.22
N GLY A 136 -13.53 -8.94 -6.22
CA GLY A 136 -13.84 -9.89 -7.29
C GLY A 136 -15.16 -9.63 -8.01
N GLY A 137 -15.55 -8.37 -8.18
CA GLY A 137 -16.83 -7.98 -8.81
C GLY A 137 -18.07 -8.12 -7.91
N LYS A 138 -17.90 -8.41 -6.62
CA LYS A 138 -18.99 -8.52 -5.64
C LYS A 138 -18.94 -7.39 -4.63
N VAL A 139 -20.11 -6.90 -4.21
CA VAL A 139 -20.22 -5.97 -3.07
C VAL A 139 -19.86 -6.73 -1.79
N VAL A 140 -18.97 -6.15 -0.99
CA VAL A 140 -18.52 -6.69 0.30
C VAL A 140 -18.55 -5.61 1.36
N ASN A 141 -18.61 -5.99 2.64
CA ASN A 141 -18.53 -5.07 3.79
C ASN A 141 -19.62 -3.97 3.81
N VAL A 142 -20.78 -4.29 3.22
CA VAL A 142 -21.98 -3.46 3.23
C VAL A 142 -23.17 -4.32 3.64
N THR A 143 -23.90 -3.90 4.66
CA THR A 143 -25.14 -4.54 5.12
C THR A 143 -26.24 -3.50 5.17
N ASP A 144 -27.41 -3.80 4.59
CA ASP A 144 -28.56 -2.88 4.53
C ASP A 144 -28.20 -1.48 4.00
N GLY A 145 -27.29 -1.42 3.02
CA GLY A 145 -26.81 -0.18 2.41
C GLY A 145 -25.87 0.65 3.29
N LYS A 146 -25.39 0.12 4.41
CA LYS A 146 -24.47 0.78 5.34
C LYS A 146 -23.12 0.08 5.36
N SER A 147 -22.05 0.86 5.52
CA SER A 147 -20.70 0.33 5.72
C SER A 147 -20.62 -0.49 7.01
N MET A 148 -19.91 -1.61 6.94
CA MET A 148 -19.57 -2.45 8.10
C MET A 148 -18.29 -2.01 8.82
N TYR A 149 -17.62 -0.96 8.32
CA TYR A 149 -16.41 -0.43 8.95
C TYR A 149 -16.75 0.51 10.12
N PRO A 150 -15.89 0.56 11.15
CA PRO A 150 -16.05 1.52 12.23
C PRO A 150 -15.99 2.97 11.73
N PRO A 151 -16.64 3.92 12.41
CA PRO A 151 -16.62 5.33 12.02
C PRO A 151 -15.22 5.95 12.14
N TRP A 152 -15.01 7.05 11.41
CA TRP A 152 -13.77 7.84 11.40
C TRP A 152 -13.22 8.13 12.80
N SER A 153 -14.08 8.47 13.76
CA SER A 153 -13.69 8.76 15.15
C SER A 153 -13.01 7.59 15.86
N GLU A 154 -13.38 6.35 15.52
CA GLU A 154 -12.77 5.14 16.09
C GLU A 154 -11.50 4.74 15.33
N LEU A 155 -11.40 5.10 14.04
CA LEU A 155 -10.28 4.71 13.18
C LEU A 155 -9.03 5.61 13.31
N GLN A 156 -9.15 6.77 13.96
CA GLN A 156 -8.03 7.68 14.22
C GLN A 156 -7.03 7.16 15.26
N ASP A 157 -7.48 6.39 16.26
CA ASP A 157 -6.59 5.93 17.32
C ASP A 157 -5.72 4.76 16.84
N LEU A 158 -4.41 5.02 16.67
CA LEU A 158 -3.41 4.04 16.26
C LEU A 158 -2.79 3.27 17.43
N SER A 159 -3.11 3.59 18.70
CA SER A 159 -2.50 2.99 19.88
C SER A 159 -2.57 1.46 19.88
N THR A 160 -3.72 0.91 19.46
CA THR A 160 -3.98 -0.54 19.34
C THR A 160 -3.20 -1.24 18.23
N ARG A 161 -2.50 -0.49 17.37
CA ARG A 161 -1.75 -1.00 16.21
C ARG A 161 -0.24 -0.89 16.39
N LEU A 162 0.19 -0.14 17.39
CA LEU A 162 1.59 0.03 17.73
C LEU A 162 2.07 -1.17 18.57
N PRO A 163 3.33 -1.59 18.41
CA PRO A 163 3.94 -2.53 19.34
C PRO A 163 3.94 -1.93 20.75
N THR A 164 3.69 -2.75 21.76
CA THR A 164 3.75 -2.33 23.16
C THR A 164 5.12 -1.69 23.43
N GLY A 165 5.14 -0.42 23.83
CA GLY A 165 6.36 0.30 24.19
C GLY A 165 7.09 1.05 23.06
N LEU A 166 6.59 1.05 21.81
CA LEU A 166 7.30 1.75 20.71
C LEU A 166 7.33 3.28 20.86
N TRP A 167 6.45 3.85 21.70
CA TRP A 167 6.34 5.30 21.94
C TRP A 167 6.33 5.70 23.42
N ALA A 168 6.60 4.76 24.34
CA ALA A 168 6.75 5.07 25.75
C ALA A 168 8.14 5.70 25.99
N GLY A 169 8.36 6.92 25.51
CA GLY A 169 9.64 7.61 25.67
C GLY A 169 9.94 8.76 24.72
N ARG A 170 8.93 9.51 24.25
CA ARG A 170 9.16 10.86 23.69
C ARG A 170 8.29 11.87 24.40
#